data_AF-A0A914SSA0-F1
#
_entry.id   AF-A0A914SSA0-F1
#
_cell.length_a   1.000
_cell.length_b   1.000
_cell.length_c   1.000
_cell.angle_alpha   90.00
_cell.angle_beta   90.00
_cell.angle_gamma   90.00
#
_symmetry.space_group_name_H-M   'P 1'
#
loop_
_entity.id
_entity.type
_entity.pdbx_description
1 polymer ?
#
loop_
_entity_poly.entity_id
_entity_poly.type
_entity_poly.pdbx_seq_one_letter_code
_entity_poly.pdbx_strand_id
1 'polypeptide(L)'
;MDLFPEGDNEKLKLSFIDCHHSECDFYNKLAPILDIPVPTAHKTVEWILNKQEGCVHMEDLTLRGKCLLFYENINLTQVKCMIQYLAHMHKNVLCADPKTWKGEYLKRSKGLFDALDMFNASVDGFLDKCKHKVLCCDGVVRRQAEAFAVEFYYECLVKEFNGDVSLVPYTVEQLKKAYKYAYLTRALYIIGVMEYFVPGIETHISDEKIKAAFYESGALRSFHALQDADNLLQGELNDLFIKFGL
;
A
#
# COMPACT_ATOMS: atom_id res chain seq x y z
N MET A 1 -5.12 -0.02 28.50
CA MET A 1 -3.72 0.33 28.18
C MET A 1 -3.82 1.59 27.34
N ASP A 2 -3.41 2.75 27.88
CA ASP A 2 -3.44 3.97 27.09
C ASP A 2 -2.38 3.86 25.99
N LEU A 3 -2.82 3.82 24.73
CA LEU A 3 -1.94 3.69 23.56
C LEU A 3 -1.00 4.90 23.40
N PHE A 4 -1.23 5.98 24.16
CA PHE A 4 -0.50 7.23 24.04
C PHE A 4 -0.27 7.85 25.44
N PRO A 5 0.91 7.64 26.07
CA PRO A 5 1.24 8.30 27.33
C PRO A 5 1.22 9.83 27.16
N GLU A 6 0.95 10.55 28.26
CA GLU A 6 0.78 12.01 28.26
C GLU A 6 2.06 12.77 27.84
N GLY A 7 1.90 13.76 26.96
CA GLY A 7 2.97 14.64 26.44
C GLY A 7 3.21 14.45 24.94
N ASP A 8 2.95 15.50 24.14
CA ASP A 8 3.24 15.62 22.70
C ASP A 8 2.53 14.70 21.68
N ASN A 9 1.53 13.91 22.11
CA ASN A 9 0.86 12.95 21.23
C ASN A 9 -0.43 13.43 20.55
N GLU A 10 -0.86 14.69 20.69
CA GLU A 10 -2.17 15.13 20.17
C GLU A 10 -2.25 15.07 18.64
N LYS A 11 -1.21 15.51 17.93
CA LYS A 11 -1.15 15.40 16.46
C LYS A 11 -1.20 13.95 16.00
N LEU A 12 -0.51 13.06 16.71
CA LEU A 12 -0.50 11.63 16.40
C LEU A 12 -1.88 11.02 16.67
N LYS A 13 -2.49 11.33 17.82
CA LYS A 13 -3.88 10.93 18.14
C LYS A 13 -4.87 11.38 17.07
N LEU A 14 -4.78 12.63 16.62
CA LEU A 14 -5.61 13.14 15.52
C LEU A 14 -5.39 12.34 14.23
N SER A 15 -4.14 12.01 13.89
CA SER A 15 -3.85 11.19 12.71
C SER A 15 -4.44 9.77 12.80
N PHE A 16 -4.47 9.16 13.99
CA PHE A 16 -5.13 7.86 14.20
C PHE A 16 -6.66 7.96 14.09
N ILE A 17 -7.24 9.06 14.57
CA ILE A 17 -8.68 9.34 14.40
C ILE A 17 -9.02 9.47 12.92
N ASP A 18 -8.23 10.22 12.15
CA ASP A 18 -8.42 10.39 10.71
C ASP A 18 -8.31 9.05 9.95
N CYS A 19 -7.36 8.19 10.34
CA CYS A 19 -7.24 6.83 9.80
C CYS A 19 -8.48 5.99 10.10
N HIS A 20 -8.94 6.00 11.35
CA HIS A 20 -10.12 5.25 11.79
C HIS A 20 -11.40 5.71 11.07
N HIS A 21 -11.60 7.02 10.91
CA HIS A 21 -12.73 7.56 10.15
C HIS A 21 -12.69 7.14 8.69
N SER A 22 -11.49 7.11 8.11
CA SER A 22 -11.31 6.67 6.73
C SER A 22 -11.60 5.17 6.55
N GLU A 23 -11.23 4.33 7.53
CA GLU A 23 -11.60 2.92 7.57
C GLU A 23 -13.12 2.73 7.70
N CYS A 24 -13.77 3.49 8.59
CA CYS A 24 -15.23 3.47 8.72
C CYS A 24 -15.92 3.85 7.40
N ASP A 25 -15.44 4.91 6.74
CA ASP A 25 -15.95 5.35 5.45
C ASP A 25 -15.76 4.29 4.35
N PHE A 26 -14.60 3.62 4.32
CA PHE A 26 -14.35 2.50 3.42
C PHE A 26 -15.45 1.44 3.57
N TYR A 27 -15.69 0.95 4.78
CA TYR A 27 -16.67 -0.11 5.02
C TYR A 27 -18.12 0.32 4.81
N ASN A 28 -18.46 1.58 5.12
CA ASN A 28 -19.84 2.06 4.99
C ASN A 28 -20.21 2.49 3.57
N LYS A 29 -19.26 3.00 2.79
CA LYS A 29 -19.55 3.64 1.49
C LYS A 29 -18.95 2.88 0.31
N LEU A 30 -17.70 2.42 0.43
CA LEU A 30 -16.98 1.81 -0.69
C LEU A 30 -17.17 0.30 -0.73
N ALA A 31 -16.94 -0.41 0.37
CA ALA A 31 -17.06 -1.86 0.45
C ALA A 31 -18.38 -2.42 -0.13
N PRO A 32 -19.57 -1.80 0.09
CA PRO A 32 -20.83 -2.30 -0.46
C PRO A 32 -20.94 -2.25 -1.99
N ILE A 33 -20.11 -1.43 -2.66
CA ILE A 33 -20.08 -1.30 -4.12
C ILE A 33 -18.91 -2.04 -4.77
N LEU A 34 -18.04 -2.68 -3.98
CA LEU A 34 -16.94 -3.48 -4.50
C LEU A 34 -17.41 -4.91 -4.76
N ASP A 35 -17.10 -5.44 -5.94
CA ASP A 35 -17.29 -6.85 -6.28
C ASP A 35 -16.00 -7.66 -6.02
N ILE A 36 -15.41 -7.46 -4.83
CA ILE A 36 -14.25 -8.22 -4.34
C ILE A 36 -14.55 -8.76 -2.95
N PRO A 37 -13.92 -9.89 -2.54
CA PRO A 37 -14.07 -10.39 -1.18
C PRO A 37 -13.44 -9.41 -0.19
N VAL A 38 -14.29 -8.61 0.45
CA VAL A 38 -13.94 -7.78 1.61
C VAL A 38 -14.55 -8.39 2.89
N PRO A 39 -13.96 -8.14 4.07
CA PRO A 39 -14.58 -8.54 5.33
C PRO A 39 -15.93 -7.84 5.49
N THR A 40 -16.94 -8.57 5.95
CA THR A 40 -18.24 -7.96 6.24
C THR A 40 -18.14 -7.12 7.50
N ALA A 41 -18.32 -5.80 7.41
CA ALA A 41 -18.45 -4.94 8.58
C ALA A 41 -19.90 -4.98 9.10
N HIS A 42 -20.10 -5.48 10.32
CA HIS A 42 -21.40 -5.53 10.99
C HIS A 42 -21.78 -4.20 11.63
N LYS A 43 -20.79 -3.43 12.11
CA LYS A 43 -21.00 -2.10 12.71
C LYS A 43 -19.72 -1.29 12.68
N THR A 44 -19.84 0.01 12.40
CA THR A 44 -18.76 0.99 12.60
C THR A 44 -19.19 2.04 13.62
N VAL A 45 -18.26 2.50 14.44
CA VAL A 45 -18.44 3.56 15.43
C VAL A 45 -17.31 4.56 15.22
N GLU A 46 -17.63 5.82 14.92
CA GLU A 46 -16.63 6.87 14.75
C GLU A 46 -15.90 7.19 16.06
N TRP A 47 -14.61 7.50 15.96
CA TRP A 47 -13.83 8.00 17.09
C TRP A 47 -14.08 9.50 17.26
N ILE A 48 -14.58 9.92 18.42
CA ILE A 48 -14.72 11.33 18.79
C ILE A 48 -13.75 11.65 19.92
N LEU A 49 -12.77 12.53 19.65
CA LEU A 49 -11.72 12.90 20.60
C LEU A 49 -12.31 13.27 21.97
N ASN A 50 -11.76 12.67 23.04
CA ASN A 50 -12.16 12.87 24.44
C ASN A 50 -13.64 12.55 24.77
N LYS A 51 -14.37 11.89 23.88
CA LYS A 51 -15.80 11.56 24.08
C LYS A 51 -16.13 10.09 23.84
N GLN A 52 -15.63 9.50 22.76
CA GLN A 52 -15.98 8.15 22.34
C GLN A 52 -14.84 7.54 21.53
N GLU A 53 -14.44 6.31 21.88
CA GLU A 53 -13.47 5.56 21.08
C GLU A 53 -14.10 5.00 19.80
N GLY A 54 -13.29 4.88 18.76
CA GLY A 54 -13.69 4.27 17.50
C GLY A 54 -13.72 2.74 17.57
N CYS A 55 -14.60 2.11 16.78
CA CYS A 55 -14.61 0.66 16.65
C CYS A 55 -15.13 0.24 15.27
N VAL A 56 -14.53 -0.79 14.68
CA VAL A 56 -15.09 -1.53 13.54
C VAL A 56 -15.32 -2.97 13.98
N HIS A 57 -16.58 -3.38 14.05
CA HIS A 57 -16.97 -4.75 14.29
C HIS A 57 -17.18 -5.45 12.95
N MET A 58 -16.30 -6.40 12.63
CA MET A 58 -16.27 -7.08 11.34
C MET A 58 -16.15 -8.59 11.49
N GLU A 59 -16.40 -9.30 10.40
CA GLU A 59 -16.26 -10.75 10.27
C GLU A 59 -14.86 -11.24 10.66
N ASP A 60 -14.80 -12.36 11.39
CA ASP A 60 -13.54 -13.04 11.69
C ASP A 60 -12.99 -13.75 10.45
N LEU A 61 -11.83 -13.31 9.98
CA LEU A 61 -11.16 -13.86 8.81
C LEU A 61 -10.28 -15.06 9.13
N THR A 62 -10.12 -15.49 10.37
CA THR A 62 -9.16 -16.54 10.77
C THR A 62 -9.40 -17.87 10.02
N LEU A 63 -10.65 -18.14 9.60
CA LEU A 63 -11.00 -19.37 8.88
C LEU A 63 -10.76 -19.33 7.36
N ARG A 64 -10.65 -18.14 6.77
CA ARG A 64 -10.60 -17.97 5.29
C ARG A 64 -9.54 -16.99 4.79
N GLY A 65 -8.91 -16.27 5.69
CA GLY A 65 -7.84 -15.32 5.43
C GLY A 65 -6.50 -15.86 5.92
N LYS A 66 -5.42 -15.24 5.45
CA LYS A 66 -4.08 -15.42 5.98
C LYS A 66 -3.47 -14.05 6.22
N CYS A 67 -3.00 -13.80 7.44
CA CYS A 67 -2.11 -12.69 7.71
C CYS A 67 -0.72 -13.06 7.16
N LEU A 68 -0.23 -12.30 6.19
CA LEU A 68 1.13 -12.48 5.70
C LEU A 68 2.07 -11.73 6.63
N LEU A 69 3.00 -12.46 7.26
CA LEU A 69 3.98 -11.85 8.14
C LEU A 69 5.11 -11.22 7.31
N PHE A 70 5.74 -10.16 7.83
CA PHE A 70 6.79 -9.42 7.10
C PHE A 70 7.97 -10.27 6.61
N TYR A 71 8.23 -11.41 7.26
CA TYR A 71 9.30 -12.34 6.88
C TYR A 71 8.84 -13.43 5.92
N GLU A 72 7.53 -13.62 5.72
CA GLU A 72 7.03 -14.52 4.69
C GLU A 72 7.25 -13.91 3.31
N ASN A 73 7.34 -14.78 2.31
CA ASN A 73 7.44 -14.40 0.90
C ASN A 73 6.15 -14.77 0.20
N ILE A 74 5.73 -13.91 -0.72
CA ILE A 74 4.72 -14.25 -1.71
C ILE A 74 5.37 -14.74 -3.00
N ASN A 75 4.70 -15.64 -3.72
CA ASN A 75 5.13 -16.09 -5.04
C ASN A 75 4.52 -15.24 -6.17
N LEU A 76 4.99 -15.44 -7.40
CA LEU A 76 4.51 -14.70 -8.58
C LEU A 76 3.01 -14.89 -8.85
N THR A 77 2.44 -16.06 -8.54
CA THR A 77 1.00 -16.31 -8.68
C THR A 77 0.19 -15.45 -7.73
N GLN A 78 0.60 -15.38 -6.45
CA GLN A 78 -0.03 -14.51 -5.45
C GLN A 78 0.11 -13.03 -5.85
N VAL A 79 1.26 -12.63 -6.37
CA VAL A 79 1.46 -11.28 -6.93
C VAL A 79 0.45 -10.98 -8.04
N LYS A 80 0.24 -11.90 -9.00
CA LYS A 80 -0.74 -11.72 -10.07
C LYS A 80 -2.17 -11.60 -9.53
N CYS A 81 -2.55 -12.46 -8.57
CA CYS A 81 -3.87 -12.37 -7.94
C CYS A 81 -4.09 -11.01 -7.25
N MET A 82 -3.10 -10.50 -6.51
CA MET A 82 -3.20 -9.18 -5.89
C MET A 82 -3.33 -8.06 -6.93
N ILE A 83 -2.59 -8.13 -8.04
CA ILE A 83 -2.70 -7.16 -9.14
C ILE A 83 -4.12 -7.17 -9.76
N GLN A 84 -4.73 -8.34 -9.92
CA GLN A 84 -6.10 -8.46 -10.42
C GLN A 84 -7.11 -7.82 -9.47
N TYR A 85 -7.06 -8.14 -8.18
CA TYR A 85 -7.94 -7.52 -7.18
C TYR A 85 -7.75 -6.00 -7.10
N LEU A 86 -6.52 -5.53 -7.25
CA LEU A 86 -6.20 -4.10 -7.33
C LEU A 86 -6.85 -3.41 -8.53
N ALA A 87 -6.70 -4.00 -9.72
CA ALA A 87 -7.31 -3.46 -10.94
C ALA A 87 -8.83 -3.38 -10.80
N HIS A 88 -9.46 -4.44 -10.30
CA HIS A 88 -10.90 -4.48 -10.06
C HIS A 88 -11.34 -3.43 -9.03
N MET A 89 -10.62 -3.31 -7.90
CA MET A 89 -10.89 -2.27 -6.89
C MET A 89 -10.80 -0.87 -7.50
N HIS A 90 -9.76 -0.58 -8.28
CA HIS A 90 -9.59 0.72 -8.91
C HIS A 90 -10.65 1.03 -9.96
N LYS A 91 -11.10 0.05 -10.74
CA LYS A 91 -12.23 0.25 -11.65
C LYS A 91 -13.46 0.72 -10.90
N ASN A 92 -13.80 0.09 -9.76
CA ASN A 92 -14.97 0.50 -8.98
C ASN A 92 -14.82 1.91 -8.39
N VAL A 93 -13.63 2.27 -7.91
CA VAL A 93 -13.33 3.63 -7.44
C VAL A 93 -13.42 4.65 -8.57
N LEU A 94 -12.87 4.34 -9.75
CA LEU A 94 -12.90 5.20 -10.94
C LEU A 94 -14.33 5.40 -11.48
N CYS A 95 -15.20 4.40 -11.32
CA CYS A 95 -16.62 4.49 -11.70
C CYS A 95 -17.51 5.13 -10.62
N ALA A 96 -17.04 5.27 -9.38
CA ALA A 96 -17.81 5.91 -8.32
C ALA A 96 -17.93 7.43 -8.58
N ASP A 97 -19.09 8.02 -8.25
CA ASP A 97 -19.30 9.47 -8.40
C ASP A 97 -18.18 10.23 -7.68
N PRO A 98 -17.39 11.06 -8.37
CA PRO A 98 -16.32 11.84 -7.74
C PRO A 98 -16.79 12.63 -6.53
N LYS A 99 -18.05 13.05 -6.46
CA LYS A 99 -18.60 13.76 -5.29
C LYS A 99 -18.63 12.91 -4.02
N THR A 100 -18.63 11.58 -4.12
CA THR A 100 -18.68 10.68 -2.95
C THR A 100 -17.32 10.46 -2.32
N TRP A 101 -16.23 10.74 -3.02
CA TRP A 101 -14.86 10.45 -2.54
C TRP A 101 -13.85 11.58 -2.77
N LYS A 102 -13.96 12.37 -3.84
CA LYS A 102 -12.99 13.39 -4.23
C LYS A 102 -13.07 14.59 -3.27
N GLY A 103 -11.96 14.86 -2.57
CA GLY A 103 -11.81 16.01 -1.68
C GLY A 103 -12.20 15.77 -0.22
N GLU A 104 -13.03 14.78 0.09
CA GLU A 104 -13.33 14.41 1.48
C GLU A 104 -12.14 13.72 2.15
N TYR A 105 -11.45 12.88 1.38
CA TYR A 105 -10.30 12.15 1.87
C TYR A 105 -8.99 12.95 1.84
N LEU A 106 -8.81 13.81 0.83
CA LEU A 106 -7.65 14.72 0.74
C LEU A 106 -7.60 15.76 1.87
N LYS A 107 -8.74 16.05 2.51
CA LYS A 107 -8.79 16.94 3.68
C LYS A 107 -8.27 16.30 4.96
N ARG A 108 -8.35 14.96 5.06
CA ARG A 108 -7.99 14.18 6.26
C ARG A 108 -6.57 13.60 6.19
N SER A 109 -5.96 13.54 5.00
CA SER A 109 -4.64 12.94 4.73
C SER A 109 -3.47 13.92 4.90
N LYS A 110 -3.22 14.41 6.12
CA LYS A 110 -2.01 15.19 6.44
C LYS A 110 -1.03 14.43 7.37
N GLY A 111 -1.23 13.13 7.56
CA GLY A 111 -0.55 12.31 8.57
C GLY A 111 0.46 11.32 8.02
N LEU A 112 1.37 10.84 8.88
CA LEU A 112 2.50 9.95 8.57
C LEU A 112 2.10 8.52 8.10
N PHE A 113 0.81 8.17 8.20
CA PHE A 113 0.25 6.88 7.83
C PHE A 113 -0.98 7.09 6.95
N ASP A 114 -0.76 7.46 5.69
CA ASP A 114 -1.83 7.69 4.71
C ASP A 114 -2.45 6.36 4.25
N ALA A 115 -3.22 5.73 5.15
CA ALA A 115 -4.06 4.55 4.88
C ALA A 115 -5.11 4.82 3.79
N LEU A 116 -5.25 6.07 3.33
CA LEU A 116 -6.08 6.46 2.22
C LEU A 116 -5.36 7.06 1.01
N ASP A 117 -4.07 7.39 1.06
CA ASP A 117 -3.24 7.39 -0.18
C ASP A 117 -3.00 5.94 -0.65
N MET A 118 -3.17 4.96 0.23
CA MET A 118 -3.31 3.53 -0.13
C MET A 118 -4.53 3.25 -1.03
N PHE A 119 -5.51 4.18 -1.08
CA PHE A 119 -6.76 4.06 -1.85
C PHE A 119 -7.01 5.21 -2.85
N ASN A 120 -6.48 6.43 -2.61
CA ASN A 120 -6.73 7.65 -3.36
C ASN A 120 -5.47 8.21 -4.04
N ALA A 121 -4.91 7.45 -4.97
CA ALA A 121 -4.74 7.98 -6.32
C ALA A 121 -4.80 6.77 -7.24
N SER A 122 -5.56 6.86 -8.33
CA SER A 122 -5.83 5.78 -9.28
C SER A 122 -4.60 5.21 -10.00
N VAL A 123 -3.41 5.62 -9.57
CA VAL A 123 -2.09 5.10 -9.90
C VAL A 123 -1.29 4.85 -8.61
N ASP A 124 -1.26 5.78 -7.65
CA ASP A 124 -0.47 5.62 -6.41
C ASP A 124 -0.92 4.48 -5.49
N GLY A 125 -2.20 4.07 -5.51
CA GLY A 125 -2.71 2.91 -4.75
C GLY A 125 -2.34 1.55 -5.36
N PHE A 126 -2.24 1.45 -6.70
CA PHE A 126 -1.66 0.29 -7.40
C PHE A 126 -0.19 0.17 -7.06
N LEU A 127 0.48 1.32 -7.12
CA LEU A 127 1.84 1.45 -6.69
C LEU A 127 1.91 1.07 -5.21
N ASP A 128 1.03 1.51 -4.30
CA ASP A 128 1.18 1.33 -2.84
C ASP A 128 1.05 -0.13 -2.41
N LYS A 129 0.20 -0.89 -3.09
CA LYS A 129 0.10 -2.34 -2.86
C LYS A 129 1.17 -3.12 -3.64
N CYS A 130 1.70 -2.58 -4.74
CA CYS A 130 3.00 -3.01 -5.27
C CYS A 130 4.18 -2.56 -4.38
N LYS A 131 4.04 -1.52 -3.55
CA LYS A 131 5.04 -0.96 -2.64
C LYS A 131 5.22 -1.90 -1.43
N HIS A 132 4.19 -2.67 -1.05
CA HIS A 132 4.34 -3.84 -0.17
C HIS A 132 5.17 -4.98 -0.79
N LYS A 133 5.43 -5.03 -2.11
CA LYS A 133 6.40 -6.00 -2.67
C LYS A 133 7.83 -5.70 -2.25
N VAL A 134 8.13 -4.46 -1.87
CA VAL A 134 9.45 -4.09 -1.34
C VAL A 134 9.66 -4.77 0.02
N LEU A 135 8.59 -4.90 0.82
CA LEU A 135 8.61 -5.51 2.16
C LEU A 135 8.30 -7.01 2.17
N CYS A 136 7.44 -7.51 1.29
CA CYS A 136 6.87 -8.86 1.33
C CYS A 136 7.41 -9.82 0.26
N CYS A 137 8.18 -9.33 -0.71
CA CYS A 137 8.91 -10.18 -1.65
C CYS A 137 10.40 -10.14 -1.33
N ASP A 138 11.05 -11.29 -1.46
CA ASP A 138 12.49 -11.30 -1.64
C ASP A 138 12.86 -10.58 -2.95
N GLY A 139 14.13 -10.17 -3.08
CA GLY A 139 14.60 -9.38 -4.22
C GLY A 139 14.43 -10.10 -5.57
N VAL A 140 14.49 -11.43 -5.61
CA VAL A 140 14.32 -12.21 -6.84
C VAL A 140 12.88 -12.16 -7.31
N VAL A 141 11.91 -12.49 -6.44
CA VAL A 141 10.48 -12.44 -6.81
C VAL A 141 10.08 -11.02 -7.18
N ARG A 142 10.60 -10.00 -6.48
CA ARG A 142 10.32 -8.60 -6.80
C ARG A 142 10.76 -8.23 -8.22
N ARG A 143 12.01 -8.51 -8.58
CA ARG A 143 12.54 -8.22 -9.94
C ARG A 143 11.81 -9.01 -11.03
N GLN A 144 11.47 -10.27 -10.77
CA GLN A 144 10.64 -11.07 -11.67
C GLN A 144 9.24 -10.47 -11.84
N ALA A 145 8.64 -9.98 -10.75
CA ALA A 145 7.33 -9.34 -10.79
C ALA A 145 7.38 -8.00 -11.53
N GLU A 146 8.43 -7.21 -11.34
CA GLU A 146 8.60 -5.91 -11.99
C GLU A 146 8.56 -6.01 -13.52
N ALA A 147 9.12 -7.09 -14.08
CA ALA A 147 9.14 -7.33 -15.52
C ALA A 147 7.74 -7.42 -16.17
N PHE A 148 6.68 -7.69 -15.40
CA PHE A 148 5.31 -7.75 -15.93
C PHE A 148 4.27 -6.92 -15.18
N ALA A 149 4.55 -6.51 -13.93
CA ALA A 149 3.49 -6.07 -13.01
C ALA A 149 2.69 -4.87 -13.51
N VAL A 150 3.37 -3.88 -14.09
CA VAL A 150 2.75 -2.64 -14.57
C VAL A 150 1.85 -2.91 -15.78
N GLU A 151 2.38 -3.66 -16.75
CA GLU A 151 1.65 -4.00 -17.98
C GLU A 151 0.47 -4.91 -17.66
N PHE A 152 0.70 -5.96 -16.85
CA PHE A 152 -0.35 -6.89 -16.43
C PHE A 152 -1.46 -6.19 -15.64
N TYR A 153 -1.13 -5.22 -14.80
CA TYR A 153 -2.15 -4.40 -14.13
C TYR A 153 -2.96 -3.59 -15.12
N TYR A 154 -2.30 -2.93 -16.07
CA TYR A 154 -2.97 -2.13 -17.09
C TYR A 154 -3.93 -2.99 -17.93
N GLU A 155 -3.47 -4.18 -18.34
CA GLU A 155 -4.29 -5.18 -19.03
C GLU A 155 -5.50 -5.60 -18.20
N CYS A 156 -5.31 -5.88 -16.91
CA CYS A 156 -6.41 -6.21 -16.01
C CYS A 156 -7.41 -5.05 -15.94
N LEU A 157 -6.94 -3.82 -15.79
CA LEU A 157 -7.80 -2.64 -15.70
C LEU A 157 -8.60 -2.41 -17.00
N VAL A 158 -7.96 -2.52 -18.16
CA VAL A 158 -8.64 -2.45 -19.47
C VAL A 158 -9.70 -3.54 -19.59
N LYS A 159 -9.40 -4.76 -19.12
CA LYS A 159 -10.36 -5.87 -19.09
C LYS A 159 -11.57 -5.57 -18.19
N GLU A 160 -11.36 -4.96 -17.02
CA GLU A 160 -12.46 -4.53 -16.11
C GLU A 160 -13.37 -3.47 -16.76
N PHE A 161 -12.87 -2.73 -17.75
CA PHE A 161 -13.64 -1.80 -18.60
C PHE A 161 -14.14 -2.44 -19.90
N ASN A 162 -14.26 -3.77 -19.95
CA ASN A 162 -14.70 -4.54 -21.14
C ASN A 162 -13.87 -4.26 -22.40
N GLY A 163 -12.59 -3.88 -22.24
CA GLY A 163 -11.70 -3.53 -23.35
C GLY A 163 -11.77 -2.07 -23.79
N ASP A 164 -12.63 -1.23 -23.19
CA ASP A 164 -12.71 0.19 -23.53
C ASP A 164 -11.57 0.99 -22.88
N VAL A 165 -10.49 1.17 -23.65
CA VAL A 165 -9.30 1.92 -23.22
C VAL A 165 -9.62 3.40 -22.95
N SER A 166 -10.68 3.97 -23.54
CA SER A 166 -11.03 5.38 -23.33
C SER A 166 -11.52 5.69 -21.92
N LEU A 167 -11.96 4.66 -21.19
CA LEU A 167 -12.37 4.75 -19.79
C LEU A 167 -11.19 4.69 -18.82
N VAL A 168 -10.00 4.30 -19.28
CA VAL A 168 -8.78 4.30 -18.48
C VAL A 168 -8.14 5.70 -18.54
N PRO A 169 -7.98 6.40 -17.40
CA PRO A 169 -7.60 7.82 -17.40
C PRO A 169 -6.12 8.10 -17.70
N TYR A 170 -5.33 7.07 -17.97
CA TYR A 170 -3.90 7.15 -18.21
C TYR A 170 -3.45 6.08 -19.21
N THR A 171 -2.30 6.30 -19.85
CA THR A 171 -1.65 5.29 -20.70
C THR A 171 -0.75 4.37 -19.89
N VAL A 172 -0.40 3.22 -20.45
CA VAL A 172 0.58 2.30 -19.85
C VAL A 172 1.95 2.97 -19.61
N GLU A 173 2.37 3.87 -20.49
CA GLU A 173 3.63 4.60 -20.35
C GLU A 173 3.60 5.64 -19.22
N GLN A 174 2.46 6.33 -19.05
CA GLN A 174 2.24 7.17 -17.87
C GLN A 174 2.28 6.35 -16.58
N LEU A 175 1.68 5.16 -16.60
CA LEU A 175 1.67 4.25 -15.47
C LEU A 175 3.08 3.71 -15.14
N LYS A 176 3.88 3.31 -16.14
CA LYS A 176 5.29 2.91 -15.98
C LYS A 176 6.12 4.04 -15.37
N LYS A 177 5.95 5.25 -15.87
CA LYS A 177 6.63 6.43 -15.34
C LYS A 177 6.25 6.69 -13.87
N ALA A 178 4.97 6.65 -13.54
CA ALA A 178 4.51 6.79 -12.17
C ALA A 178 5.05 5.68 -11.26
N TYR A 179 5.10 4.43 -11.75
CA TYR A 179 5.68 3.29 -11.02
C TYR A 179 7.11 3.55 -10.59
N LYS A 180 7.96 4.03 -11.50
CA LYS A 180 9.36 4.34 -11.20
C LYS A 180 9.47 5.35 -10.06
N TYR A 181 8.76 6.48 -10.14
CA TYR A 181 8.80 7.50 -9.08
C TYR A 181 8.33 6.95 -7.73
N ALA A 182 7.20 6.24 -7.71
CA ALA A 182 6.69 5.63 -6.49
C ALA A 182 7.65 4.61 -5.89
N TYR A 183 8.33 3.82 -6.73
CA TYR A 183 9.32 2.84 -6.28
C TYR A 183 10.48 3.54 -5.57
N LEU A 184 11.03 4.59 -6.17
CA LEU A 184 12.15 5.35 -5.59
C LEU A 184 11.80 5.92 -4.21
N THR A 185 10.64 6.57 -4.09
CA THR A 185 10.18 7.12 -2.81
C THR A 185 10.06 6.05 -1.73
N ARG A 186 9.66 4.82 -2.08
CA ARG A 186 9.49 3.74 -1.09
C ARG A 186 10.73 2.95 -0.79
N ALA A 187 11.64 2.80 -1.74
CA ALA A 187 12.97 2.28 -1.46
C ALA A 187 13.69 3.14 -0.40
N LEU A 188 13.40 4.44 -0.34
CA LEU A 188 13.88 5.31 0.75
C LEU A 188 13.06 5.15 2.03
N TYR A 189 11.73 5.12 1.93
CA TYR A 189 10.84 4.96 3.10
C TYR A 189 11.12 3.68 3.89
N ILE A 190 11.43 2.57 3.23
CA ILE A 190 11.68 1.29 3.90
C ILE A 190 12.86 1.35 4.87
N ILE A 191 13.87 2.19 4.61
CA ILE A 191 14.98 2.41 5.55
C ILE A 191 14.43 2.93 6.88
N GLY A 192 13.62 4.00 6.83
CA GLY A 192 13.04 4.61 8.02
C GLY A 192 12.05 3.69 8.75
N VAL A 193 11.29 2.88 8.01
CA VAL A 193 10.42 1.85 8.59
C VAL A 193 11.26 0.82 9.34
N MET A 194 12.32 0.29 8.74
CA MET A 194 13.17 -0.70 9.43
C MET A 194 13.79 -0.09 10.68
N GLU A 195 14.32 1.13 10.63
CA GLU A 195 14.87 1.79 11.82
C GLU A 195 13.84 1.97 12.96
N TYR A 196 12.58 2.22 12.63
CA TYR A 196 11.52 2.40 13.63
C TYR A 196 11.03 1.07 14.22
N PHE A 197 10.81 0.07 13.36
CA PHE A 197 10.28 -1.23 13.76
C PHE A 197 11.34 -2.15 14.38
N VAL A 198 12.63 -1.98 14.05
CA VAL A 198 13.69 -2.88 14.52
C VAL A 198 13.90 -2.85 16.05
N PRO A 199 14.00 -1.68 16.72
CA PRO A 199 14.28 -1.62 18.15
C PRO A 199 13.03 -1.81 19.03
N GLY A 200 11.83 -1.53 18.51
CA GLY A 200 10.60 -1.42 19.29
C GLY A 200 9.65 -2.61 19.19
N ILE A 201 9.84 -3.54 18.25
CA ILE A 201 9.06 -4.78 18.24
C ILE A 201 9.61 -5.67 19.36
N GLU A 202 8.95 -5.66 20.52
CA GLU A 202 8.93 -6.83 21.41
C GLU A 202 8.33 -7.98 20.61
N THR A 203 9.17 -8.67 19.85
CA THR A 203 8.73 -9.85 19.16
C THR A 203 8.35 -10.84 20.26
N HIS A 204 7.10 -11.31 20.30
CA HIS A 204 6.71 -12.48 21.10
C HIS A 204 7.54 -13.75 20.72
N ILE A 205 8.41 -13.63 19.71
CA ILE A 205 9.48 -14.54 19.38
C ILE A 205 10.53 -14.53 20.50
N SER A 206 10.44 -15.52 21.38
CA SER A 206 11.43 -15.75 22.45
C SER A 206 12.75 -16.34 21.93
N ASP A 207 12.78 -16.81 20.69
CA ASP A 207 13.97 -17.42 20.09
C ASP A 207 14.84 -16.34 19.40
N GLU A 208 16.00 -16.07 19.99
CA GLU A 208 16.97 -15.10 19.50
C GLU A 208 17.44 -15.38 18.06
N LYS A 209 17.49 -16.64 17.62
CA LYS A 209 17.88 -16.97 16.24
C LYS A 209 16.80 -16.58 15.24
N ILE A 210 15.53 -16.82 15.59
CA ILE A 210 14.40 -16.42 14.74
C ILE A 210 14.34 -14.90 14.68
N LYS A 211 14.58 -14.21 15.80
CA LYS A 211 14.66 -12.76 15.86
C LYS A 211 15.80 -12.21 14.99
N ALA A 212 16.99 -12.79 15.06
CA ALA A 212 18.13 -12.42 14.21
C ALA A 212 17.81 -12.63 12.71
N ALA A 213 17.24 -13.79 12.35
CA ALA A 213 16.85 -14.09 10.97
C ALA A 213 15.78 -13.11 10.43
N PHE A 214 14.85 -12.69 11.29
CA PHE A 214 13.87 -11.67 10.95
C PHE A 214 14.55 -10.34 10.57
N TYR A 215 15.49 -9.88 11.39
CA TYR A 215 16.24 -8.65 11.14
C TYR A 215 17.10 -8.74 9.88
N GLU A 216 17.83 -9.83 9.69
CA GLU A 216 18.63 -10.04 8.48
C GLU A 216 17.75 -10.05 7.23
N SER A 217 16.56 -10.68 7.28
CA SER A 217 15.62 -10.67 6.17
C SER A 217 15.13 -9.25 5.84
N GLY A 218 14.73 -8.47 6.84
CA GLY A 218 14.29 -7.09 6.65
C GLY A 218 15.40 -6.18 6.10
N ALA A 219 16.61 -6.30 6.64
CA ALA A 219 17.77 -5.56 6.18
C ALA A 219 18.14 -5.91 4.73
N LEU A 220 18.16 -7.21 4.39
CA LEU A 220 18.48 -7.66 3.03
C LEU A 220 17.42 -7.20 2.01
N ARG A 221 16.13 -7.24 2.37
CA ARG A 221 15.05 -6.73 1.51
C ARG A 221 15.21 -5.24 1.23
N SER A 222 15.53 -4.48 2.26
CA SER A 222 15.78 -3.02 2.18
C SER A 222 17.01 -2.72 1.33
N PHE A 223 18.11 -3.45 1.54
CA PHE A 223 19.31 -3.33 0.72
C PHE A 223 19.04 -3.60 -0.76
N HIS A 224 18.37 -4.71 -1.09
CA HIS A 224 18.01 -4.99 -2.48
C HIS A 224 17.08 -3.92 -3.06
N ALA A 225 16.16 -3.38 -2.27
CA ALA A 225 15.25 -2.33 -2.72
C ALA A 225 16.01 -1.07 -3.13
N LEU A 226 17.00 -0.68 -2.33
CA LEU A 226 17.88 0.46 -2.62
C LEU A 226 18.75 0.21 -3.84
N GLN A 227 19.28 -1.00 -4.01
CA GLN A 227 20.04 -1.35 -5.19
C GLN A 227 19.19 -1.27 -6.47
N ASP A 228 17.96 -1.79 -6.43
CA ASP A 228 17.03 -1.68 -7.54
C ASP A 228 16.68 -0.19 -7.82
N ALA A 229 16.55 0.64 -6.78
CA ALA A 229 16.29 2.08 -6.91
C ALA A 229 17.48 2.85 -7.51
N ASP A 230 18.71 2.53 -7.10
CA ASP A 230 19.93 3.09 -7.69
C ASP A 230 20.00 2.75 -9.19
N ASN A 231 19.77 1.48 -9.56
CA ASN A 231 19.73 1.06 -10.97
C ASN A 231 18.71 1.87 -11.79
N LEU A 232 17.52 2.13 -11.24
CA LEU A 232 16.50 2.96 -11.88
C LEU A 232 16.97 4.41 -12.06
N LEU A 233 17.60 5.00 -11.04
CA LEU A 233 18.13 6.36 -11.10
C LEU A 233 19.25 6.51 -12.12
N GLN A 234 20.19 5.55 -12.17
CA GLN A 234 21.26 5.54 -13.16
C GLN A 234 20.71 5.48 -14.58
N GLY A 235 19.66 4.68 -14.81
CA GLY A 235 18.96 4.63 -16.10
C GLY A 235 18.41 6.00 -16.52
N GLU A 236 17.68 6.68 -15.63
CA GLU A 236 17.09 7.99 -15.92
C GLU A 236 18.15 9.09 -16.11
N LEU A 237 19.25 9.05 -15.34
CA LEU A 237 20.36 9.97 -15.50
C LEU A 237 21.03 9.80 -16.86
N ASN A 238 21.28 8.55 -17.28
CA ASN A 238 21.85 8.25 -18.60
C ASN A 238 20.96 8.77 -19.74
N ASP A 239 19.65 8.60 -19.63
CA ASP A 239 18.69 9.13 -20.61
C ASP A 239 18.75 10.67 -20.69
N LEU A 240 18.94 11.35 -19.55
CA LEU A 240 19.14 12.79 -19.50
C LEU A 240 20.46 13.22 -20.14
N PHE A 241 21.57 12.53 -19.83
CA PHE A 241 22.88 12.79 -20.45
C PHE A 241 22.81 12.68 -21.98
N ILE A 242 22.19 11.61 -22.49
CA ILE A 242 21.98 11.41 -23.93
C ILE A 242 21.10 12.52 -24.52
N LYS A 243 19.99 12.85 -23.86
CA LYS A 243 19.02 13.85 -24.35
C LYS A 243 19.60 15.26 -24.42
N PHE A 244 20.48 15.61 -23.48
CA PHE A 244 21.04 16.96 -23.35
C PHE A 244 22.49 17.08 -23.85
N GLY A 245 23.12 15.98 -24.31
CA GLY A 245 24.49 15.97 -24.80
C GLY A 245 25.51 16.35 -23.73
N LEU A 246 25.24 15.98 -22.48
CA LEU A 246 26.10 16.21 -21.31
C LEU A 246 27.13 15.09 -21.14
#